data_AF-A0A8K1D5Q4-F1
#
_entry.id   AF-A0A8K1D5Q4-F1
#
_cell.length_a   1.000
_cell.length_b   1.000
_cell.length_c   1.000
_cell.angle_alpha   90.00
_cell.angle_beta   90.00
_cell.angle_gamma   90.00
#
_symmetry.space_group_name_H-M   'P 1'
#
loop_
_entity.id
_entity.type
_entity.pdbx_description
1 polymer ?
#
loop_
_entity_poly.entity_id
_entity_poly.type
_entity_poly.pdbx_seq_one_letter_code
_entity_poly.pdbx_strand_id
1 'polypeptide(L)'
;PPEVAVFPKLPVQQDQPNLLICYVTKFWPPVLGLSWFRNGVQVSQGVFETPFYPDRDYTFRKFSYLPFIPEPGDYYDCKVEHEGLEEEKKTHWEPQIQTPPSEATETAICALGLAVGIVGIAAGTVLIIRGMKIGRARERGTL
;
A
#
# COMPACT_ATOMS: atom_id res chain seq x y z
N PRO A 1 3.79 -0.12 29.74
CA PRO A 1 2.78 -0.71 28.83
C PRO A 1 3.49 -1.35 27.63
N PRO A 2 2.99 -2.46 27.06
CA PRO A 2 3.56 -3.08 25.87
C PRO A 2 3.59 -2.14 24.65
N GLU A 3 4.70 -2.16 23.94
CA GLU A 3 4.82 -1.63 22.59
C GLU A 3 4.49 -2.74 21.59
N VAL A 4 3.75 -2.41 20.53
CA VAL A 4 3.22 -3.38 19.56
C VAL A 4 3.47 -2.86 18.15
N ALA A 5 3.98 -3.72 17.28
CA ALA A 5 4.14 -3.46 15.86
C ALA A 5 3.65 -4.65 15.03
N VAL A 6 3.00 -4.38 13.91
CA VAL A 6 2.53 -5.40 12.95
C VAL A 6 3.16 -5.15 11.59
N PHE A 7 3.78 -6.17 11.02
CA PHE A 7 4.45 -6.09 9.72
C PHE A 7 4.54 -7.45 9.02
N PRO A 8 4.61 -7.48 7.68
CA PRO A 8 4.75 -8.74 6.95
C PRO A 8 6.21 -9.21 6.97
N LYS A 9 6.42 -10.53 6.82
CA LYS A 9 7.75 -11.14 6.71
C LYS A 9 8.44 -10.79 5.39
N LEU A 10 7.68 -10.76 4.30
CA LEU A 10 8.15 -10.49 2.94
C LEU A 10 7.37 -9.31 2.33
N PRO A 11 7.89 -8.64 1.28
CA PRO A 11 7.11 -7.68 0.50
C PRO A 11 5.78 -8.29 0.05
N VAL A 12 4.69 -7.54 0.24
CA VAL A 12 3.33 -8.02 -0.04
C VAL A 12 3.10 -8.08 -1.54
N GLN A 13 2.71 -9.26 -2.03
CA GLN A 13 2.31 -9.51 -3.41
C GLN A 13 0.95 -10.21 -3.38
N GLN A 14 0.04 -9.81 -4.27
CA GLN A 14 -1.29 -10.40 -4.35
C GLN A 14 -1.17 -11.91 -4.63
N ASP A 15 -2.04 -12.71 -3.99
CA ASP A 15 -2.14 -14.16 -4.18
C ASP A 15 -0.88 -14.97 -3.81
N GLN A 16 0.17 -14.32 -3.28
CA GLN A 16 1.38 -15.00 -2.80
C GLN A 16 1.34 -15.20 -1.29
N PRO A 17 1.49 -16.44 -0.78
CA PRO A 17 1.53 -16.71 0.65
C PRO A 17 2.60 -15.90 1.38
N ASN A 18 2.24 -15.35 2.53
CA ASN A 18 3.13 -14.56 3.38
C ASN A 18 2.80 -14.81 4.86
N LEU A 19 3.53 -14.14 5.75
CA LEU A 19 3.38 -14.26 7.19
C LEU A 19 3.31 -12.86 7.81
N LEU A 20 2.21 -12.57 8.50
CA LEU A 20 2.12 -11.38 9.35
C LEU A 20 2.78 -11.66 10.70
N ILE A 21 3.51 -10.66 11.19
CA ILE A 21 4.25 -10.72 12.45
C ILE A 21 3.68 -9.63 13.36
N CYS A 22 3.19 -10.03 14.53
CA CYS A 22 2.91 -9.11 15.64
C CYS A 22 4.04 -9.21 16.64
N TYR A 23 4.82 -8.13 16.73
CA TYR A 23 5.92 -7.99 17.67
C TYR A 23 5.47 -7.18 18.88
N VAL A 24 5.55 -7.79 20.07
CA VAL A 24 5.22 -7.15 21.35
C VAL A 24 6.49 -7.08 22.21
N THR A 25 6.79 -5.91 22.77
CA THR A 25 7.99 -5.67 23.60
C THR A 25 7.69 -4.70 24.75
N LYS A 26 8.67 -4.45 25.63
CA LYS A 26 8.59 -3.52 26.76
C LYS A 26 7.47 -3.84 27.76
N PHE A 27 7.14 -5.13 27.92
CA PHE A 27 6.12 -5.57 28.87
C PHE A 27 6.69 -6.36 30.04
N TRP A 28 6.03 -6.22 31.18
CA TRP A 28 6.24 -6.97 32.41
C TRP A 28 4.95 -6.87 33.23
N PRO A 29 4.47 -7.95 33.86
CA PRO A 29 5.00 -9.32 33.94
C PRO A 29 4.87 -10.07 32.60
N PRO A 30 5.51 -11.25 32.45
CA PRO A 30 5.46 -12.07 31.23
C PRO A 30 4.13 -12.83 31.12
N VAL A 31 3.02 -12.10 31.19
CA VAL A 31 1.65 -12.60 31.05
C VAL A 31 0.91 -11.66 30.12
N LEU A 32 0.48 -12.16 28.95
CA LEU A 32 -0.31 -11.38 27.99
C LEU A 32 -1.19 -12.30 27.15
N GLY A 33 -2.31 -11.76 26.67
CA GLY A 33 -3.17 -12.37 25.66
C GLY A 33 -2.85 -11.82 24.27
N LEU A 34 -2.77 -12.69 23.27
CA LEU A 34 -2.60 -12.34 21.86
C LEU A 34 -3.75 -12.94 21.04
N SER A 35 -4.29 -12.16 20.11
CA SER A 35 -5.34 -12.64 19.20
C SER A 35 -5.22 -11.93 17.86
N TRP A 36 -5.47 -12.67 16.78
CA TRP A 36 -5.52 -12.11 15.44
C TRP A 36 -6.96 -11.97 14.97
N PHE A 37 -7.21 -10.93 14.17
CA PHE A 37 -8.47 -10.70 13.49
C PHE A 37 -8.19 -10.45 12.00
N ARG A 38 -9.04 -11.02 11.13
CA ARG A 38 -9.12 -10.68 9.70
C ARG A 38 -10.51 -10.10 9.47
N ASN A 39 -10.58 -8.87 8.98
CA ASN A 39 -11.85 -8.18 8.72
C ASN A 39 -12.81 -8.18 9.94
N GLY A 40 -12.27 -7.98 11.15
CA GLY A 40 -13.02 -7.98 12.40
C GLY A 40 -13.41 -9.37 12.94
N VAL A 41 -13.12 -10.45 12.22
CA VAL A 41 -13.38 -11.83 12.66
C VAL A 41 -12.10 -12.44 13.23
N GLN A 42 -12.20 -13.01 14.43
CA GLN A 42 -11.04 -13.64 15.08
C GLN A 42 -10.57 -14.87 14.29
N VAL A 43 -9.26 -14.95 14.04
CA VAL A 43 -8.61 -16.07 13.33
C VAL A 43 -7.54 -16.72 14.20
N SER A 44 -7.49 -18.05 14.17
CA SER A 44 -6.53 -18.86 14.94
C SER A 44 -5.85 -19.94 14.12
N GLN A 45 -6.34 -20.22 12.90
CA GLN A 45 -5.79 -21.27 12.06
C GLN A 45 -4.36 -20.94 11.64
N GLY A 46 -3.42 -21.83 11.96
CA GLY A 46 -2.00 -21.66 11.63
C GLY A 46 -1.29 -20.58 12.45
N VAL A 47 -1.97 -19.93 13.40
CA VAL A 47 -1.35 -18.95 14.30
C VAL A 47 -0.31 -19.65 15.16
N PHE A 48 0.86 -19.04 15.25
CA PHE A 48 1.96 -19.53 16.07
C PHE A 48 2.50 -18.41 16.94
N GLU A 49 2.90 -18.73 18.17
CA GLU A 49 3.47 -17.78 19.12
C GLU A 49 4.79 -18.29 19.68
N THR A 50 5.72 -17.37 19.94
CA THR A 50 6.96 -17.72 20.63
C THR A 50 6.75 -17.82 22.14
N PRO A 51 7.69 -18.44 22.86
CA PRO A 51 7.86 -18.19 24.29
C PRO A 51 8.14 -16.70 24.57
N PHE A 52 8.10 -16.34 25.85
CA PHE A 52 8.55 -15.04 26.33
C PHE A 52 10.07 -14.97 26.29
N TYR A 53 10.63 -13.99 25.59
CA TYR A 53 12.07 -13.73 25.58
C TYR A 53 12.40 -12.57 26.52
N PRO A 54 13.34 -12.72 27.46
CA PRO A 54 13.79 -11.61 28.28
C PRO A 54 14.61 -10.61 27.47
N ASP A 55 14.44 -9.33 27.76
CA ASP A 55 15.27 -8.23 27.28
C ASP A 55 16.25 -7.75 28.36
N ARG A 56 17.24 -6.93 27.95
CA ARG A 56 18.31 -6.44 28.84
C ARG A 56 17.82 -5.49 29.93
N ASP A 57 16.65 -4.90 29.74
CA ASP A 57 16.01 -3.94 30.64
C ASP A 57 15.01 -4.60 31.60
N TYR A 58 15.11 -5.92 31.78
CA TYR A 58 14.22 -6.72 32.63
C TYR A 58 12.76 -6.78 32.15
N THR A 59 12.48 -6.31 30.93
CA THR A 59 11.20 -6.52 30.26
C THR A 59 11.24 -7.77 29.38
N PHE A 60 10.14 -8.06 28.71
CA PHE A 60 10.00 -9.19 27.81
C PHE A 60 9.59 -8.73 26.42
N ARG A 61 9.87 -9.60 25.46
CA ARG A 61 9.35 -9.55 24.10
C ARG A 61 8.78 -10.90 23.68
N LYS A 62 7.78 -10.86 22.79
CA LYS A 62 7.10 -12.04 22.25
C LYS A 62 6.63 -11.75 20.83
N PHE A 63 6.58 -12.79 20.00
CA PHE A 63 6.09 -12.71 18.64
C PHE A 63 4.87 -13.61 18.47
N SER A 64 3.89 -13.13 17.71
CA SER A 64 2.83 -13.96 17.14
C SER A 64 2.87 -13.86 15.62
N TYR A 65 2.59 -14.98 14.96
CA TYR A 65 2.69 -15.14 13.52
C TYR A 65 1.36 -15.61 12.96
N LEU A 66 0.88 -14.97 11.89
CA LEU A 66 -0.33 -15.34 11.18
C LEU A 66 0.01 -15.61 9.71
N PRO A 67 -0.09 -16.87 9.24
CA PRO A 67 -0.04 -17.17 7.81
C PRO A 67 -1.24 -16.56 7.11
N PHE A 68 -1.02 -15.88 5.98
CA PHE A 68 -2.09 -15.28 5.19
C PHE A 68 -1.73 -15.26 3.71
N ILE A 69 -2.77 -15.14 2.88
CA ILE A 69 -2.64 -14.84 1.45
C ILE A 69 -3.21 -13.42 1.27
N PRO A 70 -2.42 -12.45 0.78
CA PRO A 70 -2.89 -11.08 0.62
C PRO A 70 -4.01 -11.00 -0.42
N GLU A 71 -5.17 -10.50 0.01
CA GLU A 71 -6.31 -10.19 -0.85
C GLU A 71 -6.60 -8.68 -0.79
N PRO A 72 -6.90 -8.01 -1.92
CA PRO A 72 -7.26 -6.61 -1.92
C PRO A 72 -8.47 -6.31 -1.04
N GLY A 73 -8.36 -5.32 -0.16
CA GLY A 73 -9.44 -4.91 0.74
C GLY A 73 -9.48 -5.64 2.08
N ASP A 74 -8.68 -6.68 2.27
CA ASP A 74 -8.50 -7.28 3.59
C ASP A 74 -7.74 -6.35 4.53
N TYR A 75 -8.09 -6.41 5.81
CA TYR A 75 -7.29 -5.86 6.90
C TYR A 75 -7.13 -6.86 8.05
N TYR A 76 -6.09 -6.64 8.84
CA TYR A 76 -5.72 -7.51 9.94
C TYR A 76 -5.47 -6.69 11.20
N ASP A 77 -5.88 -7.23 12.34
CA ASP A 77 -5.58 -6.63 13.64
C ASP A 77 -4.89 -7.64 14.55
N CYS A 78 -3.79 -7.21 15.18
CA CYS A 78 -3.23 -7.90 16.34
C CYS A 78 -3.78 -7.25 17.62
N LYS A 79 -4.54 -8.01 18.41
CA LYS A 79 -5.04 -7.59 19.72
C LYS A 79 -4.11 -8.09 20.82
N VAL A 80 -3.70 -7.19 21.70
CA VAL A 80 -2.84 -7.46 22.86
C VAL A 80 -3.58 -7.10 24.14
N GLU A 81 -3.68 -8.05 25.05
CA GLU A 81 -4.20 -7.88 26.41
C GLU A 81 -3.03 -8.01 27.39
N HIS A 82 -2.82 -7.01 28.25
CA HIS A 82 -1.74 -7.00 29.24
C HIS A 82 -2.15 -6.14 30.43
N GLU A 83 -1.80 -6.52 31.66
CA GLU A 83 -2.20 -5.79 32.88
C GLU A 83 -1.65 -4.36 32.97
N GLY A 84 -0.60 -4.04 32.21
CA GLY A 84 -0.03 -2.71 32.10
C GLY A 84 -0.74 -1.81 31.09
N LEU A 85 -1.84 -2.25 30.47
CA LEU A 85 -2.72 -1.46 29.62
C LEU A 85 -4.03 -1.16 30.34
N GLU A 86 -4.58 0.05 30.16
CA GLU A 86 -5.92 0.40 30.65
C GLU A 86 -7.02 -0.36 29.90
N GLU A 87 -6.85 -0.52 28.58
CA GLU A 87 -7.72 -1.26 27.67
C GLU A 87 -6.88 -2.10 26.71
N GLU A 88 -7.47 -3.10 26.05
CA GLU A 88 -6.75 -3.89 25.07
C GLU A 88 -6.19 -3.03 23.92
N LYS A 89 -5.00 -3.39 23.45
CA LYS A 89 -4.36 -2.69 22.33
C LYS A 89 -4.56 -3.45 21.03
N LYS A 90 -5.33 -2.90 20.10
CA LYS A 90 -5.45 -3.40 18.71
C LYS A 90 -4.51 -2.63 17.80
N THR A 91 -3.60 -3.33 17.15
CA THR A 91 -2.70 -2.75 16.13
C THR A 91 -3.14 -3.22 14.76
N HIS A 92 -3.59 -2.26 13.97
CA HIS A 92 -4.17 -2.47 12.64
C HIS A 92 -3.09 -2.54 11.57
N TRP A 93 -3.32 -3.38 10.56
CA TRP A 93 -2.45 -3.52 9.40
C TRP A 93 -3.26 -3.81 8.14
N GLU A 94 -2.94 -3.09 7.07
CA GLU A 94 -3.54 -3.26 5.75
C GLU A 94 -2.44 -3.54 4.71
N PRO A 95 -2.66 -4.52 3.82
CA PRO A 95 -1.73 -4.85 2.76
C PRO A 95 -1.68 -3.70 1.74
N GLN A 96 -0.51 -3.08 1.62
CA GLN A 96 -0.24 -2.09 0.57
C GLN A 96 0.09 -2.82 -0.74
N ILE A 97 -0.91 -3.43 -1.36
CA ILE A 97 -0.78 -4.10 -2.65
C ILE A 97 -0.68 -3.00 -3.70
N GLN A 98 0.45 -2.93 -4.41
CA GLN A 98 0.57 -2.08 -5.60
C GLN A 98 -0.36 -2.66 -6.66
N THR A 99 -1.57 -2.13 -6.76
CA THR A 99 -2.43 -2.41 -7.92
C THR A 99 -1.77 -1.77 -9.13
N PRO A 100 -1.43 -2.55 -10.18
CA PRO A 100 -1.09 -1.97 -11.47
C PRO A 100 -2.21 -1.01 -11.89
N PRO A 101 -1.90 0.09 -12.60
CA PRO A 101 -2.95 0.89 -13.23
C PRO A 101 -3.85 -0.04 -14.02
N SER A 102 -5.17 0.09 -13.86
CA SER A 102 -6.10 -0.69 -14.67
C SER A 102 -5.83 -0.44 -16.16
N GLU A 103 -6.03 -1.44 -17.02
CA GLU A 103 -5.93 -1.26 -18.47
C GLU A 103 -6.79 -0.09 -18.97
N ALA A 104 -7.92 0.17 -18.31
CA ALA A 104 -8.81 1.30 -18.58
C ALA A 104 -8.13 2.67 -18.32
N THR A 105 -7.35 2.80 -17.25
CA THR A 105 -6.61 4.03 -16.96
C THR A 105 -5.47 4.26 -17.94
N GLU A 106 -4.76 3.20 -18.33
CA GLU A 106 -3.65 3.31 -19.30
C GLU A 106 -4.16 3.67 -20.71
N THR A 107 -5.22 3.00 -21.17
CA THR A 107 -5.87 3.30 -22.46
C THR A 107 -6.45 4.71 -22.51
N ALA A 108 -7.03 5.21 -21.41
CA ALA A 108 -7.54 6.58 -21.33
C ALA A 108 -6.42 7.61 -21.50
N ILE A 109 -5.27 7.40 -20.85
CA ILE A 109 -4.10 8.30 -20.96
C ILE A 109 -3.56 8.30 -22.40
N CYS A 110 -3.43 7.13 -23.04
CA CYS A 110 -3.01 7.03 -24.43
C CYS A 110 -3.99 7.74 -25.40
N ALA A 111 -5.30 7.55 -25.22
CA ALA A 111 -6.31 8.17 -26.05
C ALA A 111 -6.31 9.70 -25.94
N LEU A 112 -6.17 10.23 -24.71
CA LEU A 112 -6.02 11.66 -24.47
C LEU A 112 -4.75 12.22 -25.14
N GLY A 113 -3.63 11.52 -25.00
CA GLY A 113 -2.37 11.91 -25.66
C GLY A 113 -2.49 11.96 -27.18
N LEU A 114 -3.13 10.96 -27.79
CA LEU A 114 -3.38 10.91 -29.23
C LEU A 114 -4.27 12.06 -29.70
N ALA A 115 -5.37 12.34 -28.98
CA ALA A 115 -6.28 13.42 -29.32
C ALA A 115 -5.58 14.79 -29.31
N VAL A 116 -4.81 15.08 -28.25
CA VAL A 116 -4.03 16.32 -28.14
C VAL A 116 -2.99 16.41 -29.25
N GLY A 117 -2.30 15.30 -29.57
CA GLY A 117 -1.33 15.24 -30.66
C GLY A 117 -1.95 15.57 -32.02
N ILE A 118 -3.11 14.98 -32.35
CA ILE A 118 -3.82 15.22 -33.60
C ILE A 118 -4.25 16.70 -33.72
N VAL A 119 -4.82 17.26 -32.64
CA VAL A 119 -5.23 18.68 -32.60
C VAL A 119 -4.02 19.60 -32.81
N GLY A 120 -2.89 19.29 -32.16
CA GLY A 120 -1.64 20.04 -32.34
C GLY A 120 -1.15 20.04 -33.78
N ILE A 121 -1.17 18.88 -34.45
CA ILE A 121 -0.77 18.76 -35.86
C ILE A 121 -1.71 19.56 -36.77
N ALA A 122 -3.02 19.46 -36.58
CA ALA A 122 -4.00 20.19 -37.37
C ALA A 122 -3.85 21.72 -37.20
N ALA A 123 -3.70 22.20 -35.96
CA ALA A 123 -3.49 23.62 -35.70
C ALA A 123 -2.15 24.12 -36.29
N GLY A 124 -1.07 23.34 -36.10
CA GLY A 124 0.25 23.67 -36.64
C GLY A 124 0.28 23.78 -38.16
N THR A 125 -0.33 22.81 -38.86
CA THR A 125 -0.41 22.83 -40.34
C THR A 125 -1.19 24.05 -40.84
N VAL A 126 -2.31 24.41 -40.19
CA VAL A 126 -3.10 25.61 -40.54
C VAL A 126 -2.28 26.90 -40.35
N LEU A 127 -1.55 27.02 -39.25
CA LEU A 127 -0.69 28.18 -38.98
C LEU A 127 0.43 28.32 -40.02
N ILE A 128 1.10 27.21 -40.37
CA ILE A 128 2.14 27.20 -41.40
C ILE A 128 1.57 27.64 -42.76
N ILE A 129 0.44 27.07 -43.18
CA ILE A 129 -0.20 27.44 -44.47
C ILE A 129 -0.58 28.92 -44.49
N ARG A 130 -1.15 29.45 -43.41
CA ARG A 130 -1.48 30.88 -43.30
C ARG A 130 -0.22 31.74 -43.37
N GLY A 131 0.84 31.37 -42.65
CA GLY A 131 2.14 32.04 -42.70
C GLY A 131 2.73 32.09 -44.12
N MET A 132 2.72 30.97 -44.84
CA MET A 132 3.20 30.89 -46.22
C MET A 132 2.38 31.74 -47.20
N LYS A 133 1.05 31.80 -47.05
CA LYS A 133 0.18 32.65 -47.88
C LYS A 133 0.44 34.13 -47.63
N ILE A 134 0.61 34.53 -46.37
CA ILE A 134 0.90 35.92 -45.98
C ILE A 134 2.30 36.33 -46.46
N GLY A 135 3.30 35.46 -46.34
CA GLY A 135 4.66 35.70 -46.85
C GLY A 135 4.69 35.89 -48.37
N ARG A 136 4.00 35.03 -49.14
CA ARG A 136 3.88 35.17 -50.61
C ARG A 136 3.09 36.41 -51.03
N ALA A 137 2.06 36.81 -50.28
CA ALA A 137 1.32 38.04 -50.54
C ALA A 137 2.20 39.28 -50.29
N ARG A 138 3.10 39.21 -49.30
CA ARG A 138 4.05 40.28 -48.99
C ARG A 138 5.16 40.41 -50.04
N GLU A 139 5.70 39.32 -50.57
CA GLU A 139 6.69 39.36 -51.67
C GLU A 139 6.14 39.94 -52.97
N ARG A 140 4.87 39.64 -53.32
CA ARG A 140 4.23 40.17 -54.54
C ARG A 140 3.83 41.65 -54.48
N GLY A 141 3.79 42.26 -53.29
CA GLY A 141 3.48 43.69 -53.12
C GLY A 141 4.71 44.61 -53.13
N THR A 142 5.91 44.06 -53.31
CA THR A 142 7.20 44.78 -53.31
C THR A 142 7.91 44.79 -54.67
N LEU A 143 7.22 44.37 -55.74
CA LEU A 143 7.63 44.52 -57.15
C LEU A 143 6.77 45.58 -57.84
#